data_AF-A0A1W1I900-F1
#
_entry.id   AF-A0A1W1I900-F1
#
_cell.length_a   1.000
_cell.length_b   1.000
_cell.length_c   1.000
_cell.angle_alpha   90.00
_cell.angle_beta   90.00
_cell.angle_gamma   90.00
#
_symmetry.space_group_name_H-M   'P 1'
#
loop_
_entity.id
_entity.type
_entity.pdbx_description
1 polymer ?
#
loop_
_entity_poly.entity_id
_entity_poly.type
_entity_poly.pdbx_seq_one_letter_code
_entity_poly.pdbx_strand_id
1 'polypeptide(L)'
;MRLRGTLYEITNIGSFVQEYMTNRSQPGTSSVSPVPNARVILDGLNQPGRGSAFLVESNTDGTGRFDLDVSMSSDMPVFLSASGRADVSKGIIESEPQSGRWYRSSPFVPHAVDGKQCDVYVARVAIPREAGFSQPRLTTALAETKKEVANLEWIKGKIKPEGITLSCGGKGATASGRVVLNPDTSADPSKILHHTVEEFRLELPWLVGLVVSKDTVEASLRAGLADLVAEVGKQLRLSAIRLLSAQLPCSDPTAVDKIVSKATLSFSHLEYEAIPADGQSKASCTIVGEACFGFPGTLESADARP
;
A
#
# COMPACT_ATOMS: atom_id res chain seq x y z
N MET A 1 -8.73 -29.11 -6.45
CA MET A 1 -7.68 -28.22 -7.00
C MET A 1 -6.92 -27.62 -5.84
N ARG A 2 -5.58 -27.66 -5.83
CA ARG A 2 -4.80 -27.18 -4.69
C ARG A 2 -3.68 -26.24 -5.12
N LEU A 3 -3.60 -25.10 -4.46
CA LEU A 3 -2.52 -24.14 -4.60
C LEU A 3 -1.54 -24.33 -3.44
N ARG A 4 -0.33 -24.77 -3.75
CA ARG A 4 0.72 -25.05 -2.77
C ARG A 4 1.90 -24.15 -3.00
N GLY A 5 2.60 -23.79 -1.93
CA GLY A 5 3.81 -22.99 -2.04
C GLY A 5 4.49 -22.79 -0.71
N THR A 6 5.59 -22.06 -0.74
CA THR A 6 6.32 -21.65 0.47
C THR A 6 6.46 -20.13 0.50
N LEU A 7 6.16 -19.52 1.65
CA LEU A 7 6.42 -18.12 1.91
C LEU A 7 7.82 -17.97 2.52
N TYR A 8 8.62 -17.12 1.91
CA TYR A 8 9.98 -16.81 2.31
C TYR A 8 10.15 -15.32 2.58
N GLU A 9 10.89 -14.99 3.63
CA GLU A 9 11.45 -13.67 3.86
C GLU A 9 12.84 -13.60 3.24
N ILE A 10 13.10 -12.51 2.51
CA ILE A 10 14.41 -12.22 1.93
C ILE A 10 15.29 -11.64 3.05
N THR A 11 16.32 -12.39 3.45
CA THR A 11 17.25 -12.00 4.52
C THR A 11 18.47 -11.24 3.99
N ASN A 12 18.78 -11.42 2.70
CA ASN A 12 19.82 -10.67 2.00
C ASN A 12 19.37 -10.36 0.57
N ILE A 13 18.87 -9.15 0.35
CA ILE A 13 18.34 -8.72 -0.95
C ILE A 13 19.40 -8.71 -2.06
N GLY A 14 20.66 -8.41 -1.73
CA GLY A 14 21.74 -8.40 -2.70
C GLY A 14 22.02 -9.80 -3.27
N SER A 15 22.22 -10.78 -2.39
CA SER A 15 22.38 -12.19 -2.77
C SER A 15 21.14 -12.73 -3.46
N PHE A 16 19.95 -12.44 -2.92
CA PHE A 16 18.68 -12.87 -3.50
C PHE A 16 18.54 -12.41 -4.95
N VAL A 17 18.80 -11.12 -5.22
CA VAL A 17 18.67 -10.56 -6.56
C VAL A 17 19.68 -11.17 -7.53
N GLN A 18 20.95 -11.36 -7.12
CA GLN A 18 21.97 -12.00 -7.96
C GLN A 18 21.53 -13.41 -8.37
N GLU A 19 20.99 -14.18 -7.44
CA GLU A 19 20.52 -15.54 -7.66
C GLU A 19 19.23 -15.56 -8.48
N TYR A 20 18.21 -14.80 -8.08
CA TYR A 20 16.89 -14.74 -8.70
C TYR A 20 16.93 -14.22 -10.15
N MET A 21 17.85 -13.28 -10.46
CA MET A 21 18.03 -12.80 -11.83
C MET A 21 18.77 -13.80 -12.72
N THR A 22 19.62 -14.65 -12.15
CA THR A 22 20.41 -15.67 -12.88
C THR A 22 19.64 -16.98 -13.04
N ASN A 23 18.88 -17.39 -12.02
CA ASN A 23 18.11 -18.62 -11.97
C ASN A 23 16.78 -18.35 -11.26
N ARG A 24 15.75 -17.97 -12.04
CA ARG A 24 14.42 -17.56 -11.55
C ARG A 24 13.74 -18.60 -10.67
N SER A 25 14.15 -19.86 -10.74
CA SER A 25 13.43 -21.00 -10.17
C SER A 25 13.72 -21.28 -8.70
N GLN A 26 14.85 -20.81 -8.12
CA GLN A 26 15.19 -21.06 -6.72
C GLN A 26 16.35 -20.17 -6.27
N PRO A 27 16.10 -19.06 -5.55
CA PRO A 27 17.17 -18.35 -4.84
C PRO A 27 17.77 -19.29 -3.78
N GLY A 28 19.06 -19.13 -3.52
CA GLY A 28 19.81 -19.95 -2.57
C GLY A 28 19.25 -19.81 -1.16
N THR A 29 19.31 -20.89 -0.38
CA THR A 29 18.80 -20.91 1.01
C THR A 29 19.54 -19.94 1.95
N SER A 30 20.65 -19.36 1.50
CA SER A 30 21.42 -18.34 2.24
C SER A 30 20.82 -16.93 2.14
N SER A 31 19.96 -16.65 1.15
CA SER A 31 19.38 -15.32 0.90
C SER A 31 17.91 -15.20 1.34
N VAL A 32 17.32 -16.31 1.79
CA VAL A 32 15.92 -16.41 2.19
C VAL A 32 15.72 -17.26 3.44
N SER A 33 14.69 -16.98 4.22
CA SER A 33 14.24 -17.79 5.36
C SER A 33 12.75 -18.09 5.26
N PRO A 34 12.29 -19.33 5.51
CA PRO A 34 10.86 -19.61 5.53
C PRO A 34 10.15 -18.80 6.62
N VAL A 35 8.91 -18.40 6.35
CA VAL A 35 8.10 -17.60 7.28
C VAL A 35 7.00 -18.46 7.89
N PRO A 36 7.14 -18.91 9.15
CA PRO A 36 6.14 -19.76 9.79
C PRO A 36 4.94 -18.96 10.31
N ASN A 37 3.79 -19.62 10.41
CA ASN A 37 2.55 -19.06 10.95
C ASN A 37 2.06 -17.78 10.25
N ALA A 38 2.49 -17.51 9.02
CA ALA A 38 1.95 -16.43 8.21
C ALA A 38 0.55 -16.79 7.71
N ARG A 39 -0.32 -15.79 7.60
CA ARG A 39 -1.65 -15.96 7.03
C ARG A 39 -1.55 -15.84 5.52
N VAL A 40 -2.04 -16.82 4.79
CA VAL A 40 -2.10 -16.82 3.32
C VAL A 40 -3.56 -16.95 2.90
N ILE A 41 -4.02 -16.00 2.09
CA ILE A 41 -5.43 -15.85 1.74
C ILE A 41 -5.56 -15.83 0.22
N LEU A 42 -6.59 -16.50 -0.27
CA LEU A 42 -7.10 -16.31 -1.61
C LEU A 42 -8.33 -15.42 -1.56
N ASP A 43 -8.21 -14.24 -2.15
CA ASP A 43 -9.24 -13.23 -2.17
C ASP A 43 -9.86 -13.12 -3.58
N GLY A 44 -11.18 -12.98 -3.65
CA GLY A 44 -11.88 -12.68 -4.90
C GLY A 44 -11.76 -11.21 -5.29
N LEU A 45 -11.78 -10.95 -6.60
CA LEU A 45 -12.01 -9.60 -7.14
C LEU A 45 -13.45 -9.17 -6.83
N ASN A 46 -13.65 -8.11 -6.04
CA ASN A 46 -15.00 -7.57 -5.89
C ASN A 46 -15.39 -6.65 -7.01
N GLN A 47 -16.69 -6.64 -7.22
CA GLN A 47 -17.39 -5.51 -7.80
C GLN A 47 -17.28 -4.27 -6.89
N PRO A 48 -17.20 -3.05 -7.45
CA PRO A 48 -17.12 -1.83 -6.67
C PRO A 48 -18.27 -1.74 -5.65
N GLY A 49 -17.93 -1.53 -4.37
CA GLY A 49 -18.89 -1.36 -3.27
C GLY A 49 -19.06 -2.54 -2.30
N ARG A 50 -18.42 -3.70 -2.56
CA ARG A 50 -18.27 -4.78 -1.58
C ARG A 50 -16.79 -5.01 -1.27
N GLY A 51 -16.42 -5.18 -0.01
CA GLY A 51 -15.07 -5.58 0.42
C GLY A 51 -14.71 -6.99 -0.08
N SER A 52 -13.41 -7.36 -0.10
CA SER A 52 -12.91 -8.61 -0.73
C SER A 52 -13.68 -9.80 -0.21
N ALA A 53 -14.38 -10.51 -1.10
CA ALA A 53 -14.95 -11.80 -0.77
C ALA A 53 -13.78 -12.75 -0.48
N PHE A 54 -13.49 -12.94 0.80
CA PHE A 54 -12.55 -13.95 1.27
C PHE A 54 -13.02 -15.32 0.78
N LEU A 55 -12.20 -16.03 0.01
CA LEU A 55 -12.58 -17.32 -0.57
C LEU A 55 -12.02 -18.47 0.27
N VAL A 56 -10.71 -18.42 0.53
CA VAL A 56 -9.99 -19.50 1.21
C VAL A 56 -8.81 -18.92 1.99
N GLU A 57 -8.49 -19.53 3.12
CA GLU A 57 -7.36 -19.15 3.97
C GLU A 57 -6.61 -20.40 4.45
N SER A 58 -5.29 -20.27 4.58
CA SER A 58 -4.42 -21.22 5.27
C SER A 58 -3.34 -20.44 6.03
N ASN A 59 -2.77 -21.07 7.05
CA ASN A 59 -1.54 -20.59 7.66
C ASN A 59 -0.34 -21.35 7.08
N THR A 60 0.83 -20.73 7.10
CA THR A 60 2.08 -21.42 6.80
C THR A 60 2.52 -22.30 7.96
N ASP A 61 3.09 -23.47 7.66
CA ASP A 61 3.67 -24.37 8.66
C ASP A 61 5.05 -23.90 9.16
N GLY A 62 5.71 -24.69 10.02
CA GLY A 62 7.04 -24.37 10.55
C GLY A 62 8.14 -24.24 9.48
N THR A 63 7.88 -24.68 8.25
CA THR A 63 8.77 -24.57 7.09
C THR A 63 8.31 -23.52 6.08
N GLY A 64 7.30 -22.72 6.43
CA GLY A 64 6.74 -21.67 5.58
C GLY A 64 5.76 -22.16 4.51
N ARG A 65 5.39 -23.45 4.52
CA ARG A 65 4.55 -24.03 3.46
C ARG A 65 3.08 -23.75 3.71
N PHE A 66 2.33 -23.46 2.64
CA PHE A 66 0.87 -23.34 2.64
C PHE A 66 0.23 -24.29 1.61
N ASP A 67 -1.00 -24.70 1.86
CA ASP A 67 -1.84 -25.50 0.95
C ASP A 67 -3.27 -24.94 1.00
N LEU A 68 -3.73 -24.36 -0.10
CA LEU A 68 -5.07 -23.77 -0.25
C LEU A 68 -5.91 -24.65 -1.18
N ASP A 69 -7.11 -25.05 -0.73
CA ASP A 69 -8.09 -25.71 -1.59
C ASP A 69 -8.84 -24.68 -2.43
N VAL A 70 -8.47 -24.57 -3.70
CA VAL A 70 -9.00 -23.55 -4.62
C VAL A 70 -10.14 -24.07 -5.50
N SER A 71 -10.72 -25.23 -5.15
CA SER A 71 -11.78 -25.88 -5.93
C SER A 71 -13.07 -25.06 -6.01
N MET A 72 -13.31 -24.15 -5.07
CA MET A 72 -14.50 -23.29 -5.01
C MET A 72 -14.43 -22.07 -5.94
N SER A 73 -13.33 -21.87 -6.67
CA SER A 73 -13.02 -20.59 -7.36
C SER A 73 -12.59 -20.77 -8.83
N SER A 74 -13.01 -21.84 -9.50
CA SER A 74 -12.42 -22.32 -10.78
C SER A 74 -12.32 -21.26 -11.88
N ASP A 75 -13.28 -20.35 -11.99
CA ASP A 75 -13.40 -19.42 -13.12
C ASP A 75 -13.36 -17.94 -12.71
N MET A 76 -13.33 -17.64 -11.42
CA MET A 76 -13.27 -16.25 -10.95
C MET A 76 -11.81 -15.81 -10.83
N PRO A 77 -11.43 -14.63 -11.36
CA PRO A 77 -10.14 -14.03 -11.07
C PRO A 77 -9.97 -13.78 -9.56
N VAL A 78 -8.85 -14.25 -9.02
CA VAL A 78 -8.48 -14.14 -7.61
C VAL A 78 -7.09 -13.53 -7.47
N PHE A 79 -6.73 -13.12 -6.27
CA PHE A 79 -5.36 -12.78 -5.93
C PHE A 79 -4.94 -13.50 -4.64
N LEU A 80 -3.68 -13.89 -4.59
CA LEU A 80 -3.05 -14.47 -3.42
C LEU A 80 -2.49 -13.33 -2.57
N SER A 81 -2.83 -13.29 -1.29
CA SER A 81 -2.25 -12.34 -0.34
C SER A 81 -1.57 -13.09 0.82
N ALA A 82 -0.51 -12.49 1.37
CA ALA A 82 0.13 -12.99 2.57
C ALA A 82 0.29 -11.85 3.58
N SER A 83 0.11 -12.16 4.86
CA SER A 83 0.26 -11.20 5.95
C SER A 83 0.80 -11.88 7.21
N GLY A 84 1.28 -11.06 8.16
CA GLY A 84 1.55 -11.54 9.50
C GLY A 84 0.28 -12.02 10.18
N ARG A 85 0.42 -12.98 11.09
CA ARG A 85 -0.67 -13.35 11.98
C ARG A 85 -0.92 -12.17 12.92
N ALA A 86 -2.14 -11.64 12.91
CA ALA A 86 -2.57 -10.73 13.96
C ALA A 86 -2.42 -11.47 15.29
N ASP A 87 -1.68 -10.88 16.22
CA ASP A 87 -1.40 -11.48 17.51
C ASP A 87 -2.72 -11.53 18.32
N VAL A 88 -3.45 -12.64 18.20
CA VAL A 88 -4.74 -12.87 18.88
C VAL A 88 -4.58 -12.83 20.41
N SER A 89 -3.34 -12.90 20.90
CA SER A 89 -2.98 -12.87 22.32
C SER A 89 -3.31 -11.54 23.03
N LYS A 90 -3.62 -10.45 22.31
CA LYS A 90 -3.96 -9.16 22.94
C LYS A 90 -5.45 -8.89 23.16
N GLY A 91 -6.36 -9.80 22.83
CA GLY A 91 -7.78 -9.71 23.23
C GLY A 91 -8.56 -8.49 22.71
N ILE A 92 -7.96 -7.67 21.85
CA ILE A 92 -8.62 -6.56 21.19
C ILE A 92 -9.23 -7.12 19.90
N ILE A 93 -10.53 -7.44 19.96
CA ILE A 93 -11.37 -7.58 18.77
C ILE A 93 -11.64 -6.14 18.29
N GLU A 94 -10.62 -5.47 17.77
CA GLU A 94 -10.84 -4.31 16.93
C GLU A 94 -11.08 -4.84 15.52
N SER A 95 -12.27 -4.51 15.01
CA SER A 95 -12.69 -4.61 13.62
C SER A 95 -11.51 -4.50 12.65
N GLU A 96 -11.23 -5.62 11.97
CA GLU A 96 -10.25 -5.82 10.89
C GLU A 96 -8.86 -5.21 11.08
N PRO A 97 -7.80 -6.01 11.29
CA PRO A 97 -6.46 -5.55 10.97
C PRO A 97 -6.36 -5.47 9.45
N GLN A 98 -6.84 -4.37 8.87
CA GLN A 98 -6.47 -3.96 7.51
C GLN A 98 -4.98 -3.56 7.43
N SER A 99 -4.27 -3.59 8.57
CA SER A 99 -2.82 -3.52 8.64
C SER A 99 -2.18 -4.88 8.32
N GLY A 100 -1.25 -4.87 7.36
CA GLY A 100 -0.14 -5.82 7.35
C GLY A 100 0.03 -6.74 6.15
N ARG A 101 -0.57 -6.50 4.97
CA ARG A 101 -0.28 -7.34 3.79
C ARG A 101 1.20 -7.21 3.41
N TRP A 102 1.94 -8.30 3.56
CA TRP A 102 3.33 -8.45 3.14
C TRP A 102 3.44 -8.76 1.64
N TYR A 103 2.42 -9.39 1.08
CA TYR A 103 2.39 -9.79 -0.31
C TYR A 103 0.98 -9.69 -0.88
N ARG A 104 0.91 -9.36 -2.17
CA ARG A 104 -0.31 -9.51 -2.96
C ARG A 104 0.06 -9.80 -4.42
N SER A 105 -0.38 -10.92 -4.97
CA SER A 105 -0.15 -11.27 -6.37
C SER A 105 -0.95 -10.38 -7.32
N SER A 106 -0.55 -10.36 -8.58
CA SER A 106 -1.46 -9.96 -9.65
C SER A 106 -2.67 -10.91 -9.70
N PRO A 107 -3.83 -10.46 -10.21
CA PRO A 107 -4.96 -11.35 -10.43
C PRO A 107 -4.60 -12.54 -11.32
N PHE A 108 -5.09 -13.72 -10.98
CA PHE A 108 -4.96 -14.93 -11.79
C PHE A 108 -6.23 -15.77 -11.68
N VAL A 109 -6.42 -16.68 -12.63
CA VAL A 109 -7.52 -17.66 -12.55
C VAL A 109 -7.01 -18.94 -11.91
N PRO A 110 -7.67 -19.49 -10.87
CA PRO A 110 -7.16 -20.63 -10.10
C PRO A 110 -6.76 -21.87 -10.92
N HIS A 111 -7.47 -22.18 -12.01
CA HIS A 111 -7.11 -23.32 -12.86
C HIS A 111 -5.77 -23.16 -13.58
N ALA A 112 -5.31 -21.92 -13.81
CA ALA A 112 -4.02 -21.66 -14.46
C ALA A 112 -2.81 -22.05 -13.57
N VAL A 113 -3.06 -22.27 -12.27
CA VAL A 113 -2.05 -22.58 -11.27
C VAL A 113 -2.25 -23.94 -10.61
N ASP A 114 -3.18 -24.77 -11.10
CA ASP A 114 -3.39 -26.11 -10.57
C ASP A 114 -2.13 -26.97 -10.72
N GLY A 115 -1.76 -27.65 -9.65
CA GLY A 115 -0.56 -28.47 -9.58
C GLY A 115 0.77 -27.70 -9.63
N LYS A 116 0.75 -26.36 -9.69
CA LYS A 116 1.98 -25.55 -9.68
C LYS A 116 2.37 -25.18 -8.25
N GLN A 117 3.64 -25.32 -7.94
CA GLN A 117 4.22 -24.76 -6.72
C GLN A 117 4.36 -23.24 -6.90
N CYS A 118 3.85 -22.47 -5.94
CA CYS A 118 3.81 -21.02 -5.93
C CYS A 118 4.60 -20.47 -4.74
N ASP A 119 5.92 -20.43 -4.88
CA ASP A 119 6.76 -19.83 -3.85
C ASP A 119 6.65 -18.29 -3.92
N VAL A 120 6.63 -17.67 -2.73
CA VAL A 120 6.49 -16.22 -2.56
C VAL A 120 7.66 -15.72 -1.74
N TYR A 121 8.39 -14.75 -2.26
CA TYR A 121 9.50 -14.11 -1.54
C TYR A 121 9.13 -12.68 -1.17
N VAL A 122 9.28 -12.30 0.09
CA VAL A 122 8.98 -10.95 0.59
C VAL A 122 10.23 -10.27 1.12
N ALA A 123 10.50 -9.05 0.67
CA ALA A 123 11.51 -8.17 1.25
C ALA A 123 10.82 -6.99 1.93
N ARG A 124 11.19 -6.73 3.18
CA ARG A 124 10.61 -5.64 3.99
C ARG A 124 11.58 -4.47 4.06
N VAL A 125 11.06 -3.27 3.88
CA VAL A 125 11.83 -2.03 3.87
C VAL A 125 11.11 -1.01 4.74
N ALA A 126 11.71 -0.70 5.89
CA ALA A 126 11.27 0.40 6.72
C ALA A 126 11.64 1.73 6.05
N ILE A 127 10.66 2.62 5.86
CA ILE A 127 10.89 3.98 5.38
C ILE A 127 11.23 4.85 6.58
N PRO A 128 12.47 5.31 6.73
CA PRO A 128 12.83 6.17 7.85
C PRO A 128 12.23 7.58 7.66
N ARG A 129 12.16 8.35 8.74
CA ARG A 129 11.53 9.68 8.79
C ARG A 129 12.05 10.62 7.71
N GLU A 130 13.36 10.66 7.46
CA GLU A 130 13.97 11.50 6.44
C GLU A 130 13.59 11.13 4.99
N ALA A 131 13.09 9.91 4.78
CA ALA A 131 12.60 9.43 3.49
C ALA A 131 11.06 9.41 3.41
N GLY A 132 10.34 9.71 4.49
CA GLY A 132 8.88 9.75 4.53
C GLY A 132 8.27 10.98 3.84
N PHE A 133 6.94 11.09 3.92
CA PHE A 133 6.20 12.25 3.41
C PHE A 133 6.02 13.31 4.51
N SER A 134 6.79 14.40 4.43
CA SER A 134 6.89 15.40 5.50
C SER A 134 5.93 16.58 5.35
N GLN A 135 5.70 17.31 6.44
CA GLN A 135 4.86 18.51 6.45
C GLN A 135 5.27 19.58 5.41
N PRO A 136 6.57 19.89 5.18
CA PRO A 136 6.97 20.79 4.09
C PRO A 136 6.53 20.31 2.70
N ARG A 137 6.59 18.99 2.45
CA ARG A 137 6.10 18.40 1.20
C ARG A 137 4.59 18.55 1.07
N LEU A 138 3.84 18.28 2.13
CA LEU A 138 2.39 18.54 2.18
C LEU A 138 2.08 20.00 1.83
N THR A 139 2.75 20.95 2.48
CA THR A 139 2.54 22.38 2.22
C THR A 139 2.84 22.76 0.77
N THR A 140 3.85 22.14 0.15
CA THR A 140 4.21 22.35 -1.25
C THR A 140 3.13 21.81 -2.19
N ALA A 141 2.70 20.56 -1.99
CA ALA A 141 1.64 19.93 -2.77
C ALA A 141 0.33 20.73 -2.70
N LEU A 142 -0.06 21.19 -1.50
CA LEU A 142 -1.26 22.02 -1.33
C LEU A 142 -1.15 23.38 -2.01
N ALA A 143 0.05 23.98 -2.06
CA ALA A 143 0.27 25.23 -2.77
C ALA A 143 0.15 25.05 -4.29
N GLU A 144 0.49 23.88 -4.84
CA GLU A 144 0.26 23.52 -6.23
C GLU A 144 -1.23 23.30 -6.51
N THR A 145 -1.93 22.51 -5.68
CA THR A 145 -3.40 22.32 -5.78
C THR A 145 -4.15 23.65 -5.74
N LYS A 146 -3.72 24.61 -4.91
CA LYS A 146 -4.32 25.95 -4.86
C LYS A 146 -4.25 26.67 -6.21
N LYS A 147 -3.16 26.53 -6.97
CA LYS A 147 -3.00 27.19 -8.28
C LYS A 147 -3.96 26.61 -9.32
N GLU A 148 -4.27 25.33 -9.22
CA GLU A 148 -5.17 24.62 -10.14
C GLU A 148 -6.64 24.93 -9.85
N VAL A 149 -6.99 25.21 -8.59
CA VAL A 149 -8.35 25.55 -8.18
C VAL A 149 -8.54 27.07 -8.14
N ALA A 150 -8.94 27.66 -9.28
CA ALA A 150 -9.05 29.12 -9.50
C ALA A 150 -9.89 29.92 -8.48
N ASN A 151 -10.74 29.26 -7.69
CA ASN A 151 -11.62 29.90 -6.70
C ASN A 151 -11.13 29.76 -5.24
N LEU A 152 -9.97 29.14 -5.02
CA LEU A 152 -9.45 28.86 -3.68
C LEU A 152 -8.54 30.00 -3.20
N GLU A 153 -8.95 30.74 -2.16
CA GLU A 153 -8.12 31.81 -1.59
C GLU A 153 -7.01 31.26 -0.71
N TRP A 154 -7.29 30.16 0.00
CA TRP A 154 -6.30 29.49 0.84
C TRP A 154 -6.62 28.00 1.00
N ILE A 155 -5.57 27.23 1.23
CA ILE A 155 -5.60 25.82 1.62
C ILE A 155 -4.46 25.57 2.59
N LYS A 156 -4.74 24.81 3.64
CA LYS A 156 -3.82 24.48 4.71
C LYS A 156 -4.02 23.03 5.08
N GLY A 157 -2.91 22.33 5.31
CA GLY A 157 -2.92 20.96 5.78
C GLY A 157 -1.92 20.75 6.89
N LYS A 158 -2.27 19.88 7.82
CA LYS A 158 -1.39 19.46 8.91
C LYS A 158 -1.43 17.95 9.06
N ILE A 159 -0.25 17.33 9.01
CA ILE A 159 -0.06 15.93 9.36
C ILE A 159 -0.15 15.81 10.89
N LYS A 160 -0.99 14.91 11.36
CA LYS A 160 -1.22 14.59 12.77
C LYS A 160 -1.22 13.07 12.98
N PRO A 161 -1.06 12.57 14.22
CA PRO A 161 -1.10 11.14 14.51
C PRO A 161 -2.32 10.41 13.94
N GLU A 162 -3.47 11.08 13.90
CA GLU A 162 -4.75 10.55 13.41
C GLU A 162 -4.98 10.71 11.90
N GLY A 163 -4.03 11.29 11.16
CA GLY A 163 -4.15 11.53 9.71
C GLY A 163 -3.79 12.95 9.29
N ILE A 164 -4.22 13.32 8.08
CA ILE A 164 -3.98 14.64 7.51
C ILE A 164 -5.23 15.50 7.70
N THR A 165 -5.14 16.51 8.56
CA THR A 165 -6.21 17.51 8.70
C THR A 165 -6.05 18.57 7.63
N LEU A 166 -7.14 18.87 6.92
CA LEU A 166 -7.18 19.83 5.82
C LEU A 166 -8.25 20.88 6.08
N SER A 167 -7.93 22.10 5.66
CA SER A 167 -8.83 23.24 5.73
C SER A 167 -8.57 24.12 4.51
N CYS A 168 -9.62 24.63 3.90
CA CYS A 168 -9.53 25.53 2.77
C CYS A 168 -10.68 26.54 2.80
N GLY A 169 -10.53 27.62 2.05
CA GLY A 169 -11.58 28.60 1.93
C GLY A 169 -11.37 29.54 0.75
N GLY A 170 -12.46 30.20 0.37
CA GLY A 170 -12.50 31.19 -0.69
C GLY A 170 -13.89 31.76 -0.86
N LYS A 171 -13.98 33.05 -1.21
CA LYS A 171 -15.24 33.76 -1.48
C LYS A 171 -16.27 33.62 -0.33
N GLY A 172 -15.77 33.64 0.91
CA GLY A 172 -16.57 33.52 2.13
C GLY A 172 -16.96 32.09 2.54
N ALA A 173 -16.70 31.07 1.72
CA ALA A 173 -16.90 29.68 2.07
C ALA A 173 -15.66 29.09 2.75
N THR A 174 -15.86 28.16 3.67
CA THR A 174 -14.80 27.37 4.31
C THR A 174 -15.16 25.89 4.27
N ALA A 175 -14.16 25.04 4.04
CA ALA A 175 -14.29 23.60 4.14
C ALA A 175 -13.16 23.04 4.99
N SER A 176 -13.45 22.02 5.78
CA SER A 176 -12.46 21.29 6.55
C SER A 176 -12.76 19.79 6.54
N GLY A 177 -11.75 18.97 6.76
CA GLY A 177 -11.89 17.53 6.87
C GLY A 177 -10.61 16.86 7.34
N ARG A 178 -10.71 15.58 7.69
CA ARG A 178 -9.58 14.71 7.99
C ARG A 178 -9.46 13.66 6.90
N VAL A 179 -8.25 13.45 6.42
CA VAL A 179 -7.93 12.37 5.48
C VAL A 179 -7.08 11.35 6.21
N VAL A 180 -7.61 10.15 6.35
CA VAL A 180 -6.89 9.00 6.89
C VAL A 180 -6.39 8.18 5.70
N LEU A 181 -5.07 8.03 5.59
CA LEU A 181 -4.44 7.13 4.62
C LEU A 181 -4.25 5.76 5.24
N ASN A 182 -4.57 4.74 4.46
CA ASN A 182 -4.43 3.35 4.83
C ASN A 182 -3.77 2.59 3.68
N PRO A 183 -3.03 1.50 3.95
CA PRO A 183 -2.53 0.63 2.90
C PRO A 183 -3.66 0.14 1.99
N ASP A 184 -3.47 0.24 0.67
CA ASP A 184 -4.47 -0.21 -0.29
C ASP A 184 -4.48 -1.75 -0.40
N THR A 185 -5.68 -2.30 -0.43
CA THR A 185 -5.94 -3.74 -0.60
C THR A 185 -6.60 -4.04 -1.95
N SER A 186 -6.59 -3.10 -2.91
CA SER A 186 -7.12 -3.24 -4.27
C SER A 186 -6.12 -3.88 -5.24
N ALA A 187 -6.63 -4.50 -6.30
CA ALA A 187 -5.82 -5.26 -7.27
C ALA A 187 -4.95 -4.39 -8.18
N ASP A 188 -5.03 -3.07 -8.04
CA ASP A 188 -4.32 -2.11 -8.87
C ASP A 188 -2.92 -1.85 -8.29
N PRO A 189 -1.84 -2.31 -8.95
CA PRO A 189 -0.48 -2.13 -8.46
C PRO A 189 -0.02 -0.66 -8.47
N SER A 190 -0.77 0.23 -9.12
CA SER A 190 -0.53 1.68 -9.07
C SER A 190 -1.14 2.33 -7.82
N LYS A 191 -2.08 1.66 -7.14
CA LYS A 191 -2.73 2.11 -5.91
C LYS A 191 -2.18 1.33 -4.73
N ILE A 192 -1.28 1.96 -4.00
CA ILE A 192 -0.68 1.38 -2.80
C ILE A 192 -1.26 1.98 -1.51
N LEU A 193 -1.99 3.09 -1.63
CA LEU A 193 -2.72 3.76 -0.56
C LEU A 193 -4.17 3.97 -0.96
N HIS A 194 -5.08 3.72 -0.03
CA HIS A 194 -6.44 4.23 -0.09
C HIS A 194 -6.60 5.33 0.95
N HIS A 195 -7.65 6.12 0.81
CA HIS A 195 -7.97 7.16 1.78
C HIS A 195 -9.44 7.14 2.16
N THR A 196 -9.70 7.49 3.41
CA THR A 196 -11.03 7.77 3.93
C THR A 196 -11.08 9.24 4.29
N VAL A 197 -12.10 9.95 3.80
CA VAL A 197 -12.37 11.33 4.21
C VAL A 197 -13.35 11.30 5.38
N GLU A 198 -12.88 11.70 6.54
CA GLU A 198 -13.65 11.78 7.77
C GLU A 198 -13.91 13.24 8.16
N GLU A 199 -14.94 13.46 8.97
CA GLU A 199 -15.24 14.76 9.60
C GLU A 199 -15.35 15.94 8.62
N PHE A 200 -15.78 15.68 7.38
CA PHE A 200 -15.91 16.72 6.37
C PHE A 200 -17.01 17.72 6.76
N ARG A 201 -16.65 19.00 6.86
CA ARG A 201 -17.55 20.12 7.17
C ARG A 201 -17.39 21.19 6.10
N LEU A 202 -18.51 21.60 5.52
CA LEU A 202 -18.60 22.72 4.59
C LEU A 202 -19.51 23.80 5.18
N GLU A 203 -18.97 24.99 5.35
CA GLU A 203 -19.71 26.18 5.78
C GLU A 203 -19.81 27.15 4.60
N LEU A 204 -21.06 27.46 4.21
CA LEU A 204 -21.36 28.38 3.12
C LEU A 204 -22.08 29.61 3.70
N PRO A 205 -21.69 30.83 3.32
CA PRO A 205 -22.51 32.01 3.54
C PRO A 205 -23.89 31.81 2.89
N TRP A 206 -24.94 32.26 3.56
CA TRP A 206 -26.33 32.06 3.14
C TRP A 206 -26.61 32.45 1.69
N LEU A 207 -26.01 33.53 1.18
CA LEU A 207 -26.15 33.97 -0.21
C LEU A 207 -25.42 33.09 -1.22
N VAL A 208 -24.28 32.49 -0.84
CA VAL A 208 -23.49 31.61 -1.72
C VAL A 208 -24.17 30.24 -1.86
N GLY A 209 -24.80 29.76 -0.79
CA GLY A 209 -25.57 28.51 -0.80
C GLY A 209 -26.79 28.51 -1.73
N LEU A 210 -27.25 29.68 -2.18
CA LEU A 210 -28.34 29.81 -3.17
C LEU A 210 -27.86 29.68 -4.62
N VAL A 211 -26.55 29.87 -4.87
CA VAL A 211 -25.96 29.97 -6.21
C VAL A 211 -25.01 28.82 -6.52
N VAL A 212 -24.49 28.15 -5.49
CA VAL A 212 -23.51 27.07 -5.64
C VAL A 212 -24.03 25.80 -4.98
N SER A 213 -24.04 24.70 -5.73
CA SER A 213 -24.38 23.39 -5.17
C SER A 213 -23.29 22.91 -4.21
N LYS A 214 -23.69 22.58 -2.98
CA LYS A 214 -22.85 21.95 -1.97
C LYS A 214 -22.19 20.68 -2.50
N ASP A 215 -22.91 19.87 -3.27
CA ASP A 215 -22.42 18.60 -3.81
C ASP A 215 -21.28 18.81 -4.80
N THR A 216 -21.33 19.87 -5.61
CA THR A 216 -20.28 20.21 -6.57
C THR A 216 -19.00 20.66 -5.87
N VAL A 217 -19.13 21.44 -4.78
CA VAL A 217 -17.98 21.86 -3.96
C VAL A 217 -17.35 20.66 -3.27
N GLU A 218 -18.17 19.78 -2.70
CA GLU A 218 -17.73 18.57 -2.04
C GLU A 218 -17.04 17.60 -3.01
N ALA A 219 -17.58 17.41 -4.22
CA ALA A 219 -16.97 16.60 -5.27
C ALA A 219 -15.60 17.15 -5.72
N SER A 220 -15.50 18.47 -5.91
CA SER A 220 -14.24 19.11 -6.32
C SER A 220 -13.17 18.99 -5.23
N LEU A 221 -13.57 19.14 -3.96
CA LEU A 221 -12.67 18.94 -2.82
C LEU A 221 -12.21 17.49 -2.74
N ARG A 222 -13.12 16.51 -2.84
CA ARG A 222 -12.75 15.08 -2.87
C ARG A 222 -11.80 14.74 -4.01
N ALA A 223 -11.96 15.35 -5.19
CA ALA A 223 -11.03 15.16 -6.29
C ALA A 223 -9.61 15.65 -5.94
N GLY A 224 -9.49 16.88 -5.42
CA GLY A 224 -8.18 17.40 -4.98
C GLY A 224 -7.56 16.60 -3.81
N LEU A 225 -8.39 16.03 -2.92
CA LEU A 225 -7.92 15.11 -1.88
C LEU A 225 -7.37 13.82 -2.48
N ALA A 226 -8.03 13.26 -3.48
CA ALA A 226 -7.57 12.08 -4.18
C ALA A 226 -6.22 12.33 -4.88
N ASP A 227 -6.03 13.49 -5.49
CA ASP A 227 -4.76 13.88 -6.12
C ASP A 227 -3.63 14.01 -5.09
N LEU A 228 -3.91 14.60 -3.92
CA LEU A 228 -2.95 14.66 -2.81
C LEU A 228 -2.56 13.26 -2.34
N VAL A 229 -3.53 12.36 -2.18
CA VAL A 229 -3.28 10.97 -1.77
C VAL A 229 -2.43 10.24 -2.80
N ALA A 230 -2.70 10.45 -4.09
CA ALA A 230 -1.91 9.89 -5.18
C ALA A 230 -0.46 10.37 -5.12
N GLU A 231 -0.21 11.66 -4.84
CA GLU A 231 1.14 12.20 -4.69
C GLU A 231 1.85 11.64 -3.45
N VAL A 232 1.16 11.54 -2.30
CA VAL A 232 1.72 10.90 -1.09
C VAL A 232 2.12 9.46 -1.40
N GLY A 233 1.24 8.69 -2.03
CA GLY A 233 1.49 7.31 -2.44
C GLY A 233 2.69 7.19 -3.38
N LYS A 234 2.75 8.03 -4.41
CA LYS A 234 3.88 8.10 -5.34
C LYS A 234 5.19 8.37 -4.61
N GLN A 235 5.22 9.33 -3.68
CA GLN A 235 6.44 9.67 -2.93
C GLN A 235 6.89 8.52 -2.03
N LEU A 236 5.97 7.90 -1.28
CA LEU A 236 6.31 6.75 -0.42
C LEU A 236 6.82 5.56 -1.25
N ARG A 237 6.21 5.31 -2.41
CA ARG A 237 6.70 4.31 -3.38
C ARG A 237 8.12 4.58 -3.84
N LEU A 238 8.39 5.81 -4.27
CA LEU A 238 9.74 6.19 -4.74
C LEU A 238 10.77 6.05 -3.62
N SER A 239 10.42 6.43 -2.39
CA SER A 239 11.28 6.24 -1.23
C SER A 239 11.56 4.76 -0.96
N ALA A 240 10.53 3.90 -0.98
CA ALA A 240 10.69 2.46 -0.81
C ALA A 240 11.61 1.85 -1.88
N ILE A 241 11.40 2.21 -3.15
CA ILE A 241 12.24 1.74 -4.27
C ILE A 241 13.70 2.19 -4.07
N ARG A 242 13.92 3.45 -3.69
CA ARG A 242 15.28 3.97 -3.44
C ARG A 242 15.98 3.21 -2.31
N LEU A 243 15.25 2.91 -1.23
CA LEU A 243 15.78 2.16 -0.09
C LEU A 243 16.07 0.70 -0.44
N LEU A 244 15.22 0.05 -1.23
CA LEU A 244 15.50 -1.27 -1.79
C LEU A 244 16.77 -1.23 -2.66
N SER A 245 16.86 -0.23 -3.54
CA SER A 245 17.98 -0.04 -4.47
C SER A 245 19.31 0.14 -3.75
N ALA A 246 19.31 0.87 -2.63
CA ALA A 246 20.51 1.11 -1.82
C ALA A 246 21.09 -0.19 -1.22
N GLN A 247 20.30 -1.26 -1.11
CA GLN A 247 20.73 -2.55 -0.62
C GLN A 247 21.23 -3.48 -1.74
N LEU A 248 21.10 -3.08 -3.00
CA LEU A 248 21.55 -3.89 -4.13
C LEU A 248 23.04 -3.64 -4.41
N PRO A 249 23.86 -4.69 -4.56
CA PRO A 249 25.28 -4.58 -4.86
C PRO A 249 25.56 -4.25 -6.34
N CYS A 250 24.64 -3.58 -7.04
CA CYS A 250 24.68 -3.49 -8.50
C CYS A 250 25.24 -2.16 -9.02
N SER A 251 26.22 -2.23 -9.92
CA SER A 251 26.72 -1.09 -10.70
C SER A 251 25.84 -0.76 -11.92
N ASP A 252 24.90 -1.65 -12.28
CA ASP A 252 23.99 -1.47 -13.41
C ASP A 252 22.75 -0.66 -12.98
N PRO A 253 22.58 0.58 -13.45
CA PRO A 253 21.44 1.41 -13.10
C PRO A 253 20.09 0.83 -13.58
N THR A 254 20.09 -0.09 -14.54
CA THR A 254 18.87 -0.74 -15.06
C THR A 254 18.43 -1.95 -14.23
N ALA A 255 19.27 -2.44 -13.32
CA ALA A 255 18.96 -3.61 -12.50
C ALA A 255 17.78 -3.34 -11.56
N VAL A 256 17.72 -2.13 -10.98
CA VAL A 256 16.63 -1.69 -10.11
C VAL A 256 15.29 -1.78 -10.83
N ASP A 257 15.19 -1.19 -12.03
CA ASP A 257 13.94 -1.18 -12.80
C ASP A 257 13.50 -2.60 -13.17
N LYS A 258 14.45 -3.46 -13.54
CA LYS A 258 14.17 -4.88 -13.83
C LYS A 258 13.64 -5.62 -12.60
N ILE A 259 14.19 -5.38 -11.41
CA ILE A 259 13.77 -6.03 -10.16
C ILE A 259 12.39 -5.51 -9.74
N VAL A 260 12.22 -4.19 -9.74
CA VAL A 260 10.95 -3.53 -9.38
C VAL A 260 9.83 -3.95 -10.34
N SER A 261 10.11 -4.13 -11.64
CA SER A 261 9.12 -4.60 -12.61
C SER A 261 8.61 -6.03 -12.36
N LYS A 262 9.37 -6.83 -11.60
CA LYS A 262 9.00 -8.20 -11.20
C LYS A 262 8.41 -8.26 -9.79
N ALA A 263 8.43 -7.14 -9.06
CA ALA A 263 7.96 -7.08 -7.69
C ALA A 263 6.55 -6.49 -7.61
N THR A 264 5.74 -7.02 -6.71
CA THR A 264 4.54 -6.33 -6.21
C THR A 264 4.94 -5.49 -5.01
N LEU A 265 4.38 -4.29 -4.87
CA LEU A 265 4.64 -3.42 -3.72
C LEU A 265 3.36 -3.26 -2.89
N SER A 266 3.44 -3.56 -1.59
CA SER A 266 2.40 -3.27 -0.61
C SER A 266 2.98 -2.49 0.57
N PHE A 267 2.10 -1.89 1.38
CA PHE A 267 2.47 -1.34 2.69
C PHE A 267 1.87 -2.23 3.78
N SER A 268 2.71 -2.75 4.66
CA SER A 268 2.24 -3.48 5.84
C SER A 268 1.69 -2.50 6.87
N HIS A 269 2.35 -1.35 7.02
CA HIS A 269 2.00 -0.35 8.01
C HIS A 269 2.31 1.07 7.53
N LEU A 270 1.54 2.03 8.04
CA LEU A 270 1.78 3.47 7.90
C LEU A 270 1.70 4.10 9.28
N GLU A 271 2.66 4.96 9.59
CA GLU A 271 2.71 5.71 10.85
C GLU A 271 2.74 7.19 10.56
N TYR A 272 2.01 7.95 11.37
CA TYR A 272 2.02 9.41 11.36
C TYR A 272 2.86 9.87 12.56
N GLU A 273 4.17 9.88 12.37
CA GLU A 273 5.07 10.23 13.47
C GLU A 273 4.92 11.71 13.86
N ALA A 274 4.50 11.92 15.09
CA ALA A 274 4.61 13.19 15.78
C ALA A 274 5.96 13.28 16.51
N ILE A 275 6.55 14.48 16.57
CA ILE A 275 7.76 14.70 17.37
C ILE A 275 7.38 14.72 18.86
N PRO A 276 8.17 14.10 19.75
CA PRO A 276 8.00 14.22 21.20
C PRO A 276 7.97 15.68 21.66
N ALA A 277 7.21 15.96 22.70
CA ALA A 277 6.89 17.31 23.19
C ALA A 277 8.08 18.11 23.76
N ASP A 278 9.32 17.63 23.63
CA ASP A 278 10.53 18.28 24.11
C ASP A 278 10.96 19.46 23.19
N GLY A 279 10.00 20.35 22.93
CA GLY A 279 10.09 21.81 22.98
C GLY A 279 11.09 22.58 22.12
N GLN A 280 12.07 21.97 21.46
CA GLN A 280 13.21 22.71 20.89
C GLN A 280 13.42 22.59 19.38
N SER A 281 12.50 21.98 18.64
CA SER A 281 12.61 21.98 17.17
C SER A 281 11.29 22.32 16.51
N LYS A 282 11.33 23.24 15.53
CA LYS A 282 10.30 23.42 14.48
C LYS A 282 10.26 22.16 13.59
N ALA A 283 10.08 20.99 14.18
CA ALA A 283 10.18 19.74 13.47
C ALA A 283 8.85 19.43 12.79
N SER A 284 8.95 18.97 11.55
CA SER A 284 7.83 18.62 10.68
C SER A 284 7.34 17.20 10.96
N CYS A 285 6.04 17.05 11.24
CA CYS A 285 5.40 15.73 11.24
C CYS A 285 5.59 15.03 9.89
N THR A 286 5.70 13.71 9.91
CA THR A 286 6.03 12.91 8.72
C THR A 286 5.21 11.61 8.69
N ILE A 287 4.80 11.20 7.50
CA ILE A 287 4.19 9.91 7.25
C ILE A 287 5.29 8.93 6.85
N VAL A 288 5.46 7.88 7.63
CA VAL A 288 6.41 6.78 7.39
C VAL A 288 5.64 5.47 7.23
N GLY A 289 6.35 4.38 6.96
CA GLY A 289 5.73 3.07 6.86
C GLY A 289 6.72 1.96 6.58
N GLU A 290 6.21 0.75 6.54
CA GLU A 290 6.97 -0.44 6.13
C GLU A 290 6.42 -0.90 4.78
N ALA A 291 7.29 -0.81 3.76
CA ALA A 291 7.02 -1.28 2.42
C ALA A 291 7.42 -2.76 2.30
N CYS A 292 6.61 -3.54 1.62
CA CYS A 292 6.87 -4.95 1.35
C CYS A 292 6.93 -5.19 -0.16
N PHE A 293 8.07 -5.70 -0.62
CA PHE A 293 8.30 -6.11 -2.00
C PHE A 293 8.10 -7.62 -2.13
N GLY A 294 7.13 -8.00 -2.94
CA GLY A 294 6.75 -9.37 -3.20
C GLY A 294 7.24 -9.89 -4.55
N PHE A 295 7.98 -10.99 -4.57
CA PHE A 295 8.49 -11.60 -5.80
C PHE A 295 7.83 -12.97 -5.99
N PRO A 296 7.07 -13.19 -7.09
CA PRO A 296 6.55 -14.51 -7.40
C PRO A 296 7.68 -15.44 -7.89
N GLY A 297 7.74 -16.67 -7.39
CA GLY A 297 8.65 -17.68 -7.90
C GLY A 297 8.21 -18.25 -9.27
N THR A 298 6.90 -18.35 -9.50
CA THR A 298 6.34 -19.12 -10.62
C THR A 298 4.98 -18.63 -11.13
N LEU A 299 4.36 -17.64 -10.46
CA LEU A 299 3.15 -16.98 -10.95
C LEU A 299 3.52 -16.02 -12.09
N GLU A 300 3.98 -16.56 -13.21
CA GLU A 300 3.96 -15.81 -14.46
C GLU A 300 2.49 -15.56 -14.81
N SER A 301 2.13 -14.28 -14.94
CA SER A 301 0.87 -13.81 -15.47
C SER A 301 0.51 -14.64 -16.70
N ALA A 302 -0.52 -15.48 -16.59
CA ALA A 302 -0.97 -16.32 -17.68
C ALA A 302 -1.49 -15.52 -18.88
N ASP A 303 -1.71 -14.20 -18.76
CA ASP A 303 -2.03 -13.33 -19.89
C ASP A 303 -1.49 -11.90 -19.68
N ALA A 304 -0.29 -11.66 -20.18
CA ALA A 304 0.08 -10.36 -20.73
C ALA A 304 0.45 -10.55 -22.19
N ARG A 305 -0.53 -10.94 -23.01
CA ARG A 305 -0.44 -10.68 -24.44
C ARG A 305 -0.78 -9.19 -24.66
N PRO A 306 0.04 -8.43 -25.40
CA PRO A 306 -0.33 -7.09 -25.85
C PRO A 306 -1.57 -7.14 -26.75
#